data_AF-A0A4U6LQ45-F1
#
_entry.id   AF-A0A4U6LQ45-F1
#
_cell.length_a   1.000
_cell.length_b   1.000
_cell.length_c   1.000
_cell.angle_alpha   90.00
_cell.angle_beta   90.00
_cell.angle_gamma   90.00
#
_symmetry.space_group_name_H-M   'P 1'
#
loop_
_entity.id
_entity.type
_entity.pdbx_description
1 polymer ?
#
loop_
_entity_poly.entity_id
_entity_poly.type
_entity_poly.pdbx_seq_one_letter_code
_entity_poly.pdbx_strand_id
1 'polypeptide(L)'
;MATNDFKPFATAANANVTAQADWEALPALLSGFTAGKASSAQVNKALRQASFIAAALAQYTANKSGQDVLDDGDLNGFISKMGTAFGKDFQALDATLTALAGLATGANKLPYFTGNDTAAQTDLTSVGRDIIGKNTIADILTYLGLG
;
A
#
# COMPACT_ATOMS: atom_id res chain seq x y z
N MET A 1 14.62 -1.48 -16.53
CA MET A 1 13.32 -1.36 -15.82
C MET A 1 12.56 -2.64 -16.12
N ALA A 2 11.88 -3.23 -15.13
CA ALA A 2 11.07 -4.42 -15.35
C ALA A 2 9.94 -4.13 -16.37
N THR A 3 9.61 -5.14 -17.16
CA THR A 3 8.62 -5.10 -18.23
C THR A 3 7.21 -5.27 -17.67
N ASN A 4 6.24 -4.59 -18.28
CA ASN A 4 4.81 -4.78 -18.04
C ASN A 4 4.11 -4.97 -19.38
N ASP A 5 3.57 -6.16 -19.65
CA ASP A 5 2.88 -6.46 -20.90
C ASP A 5 1.40 -6.05 -20.90
N PHE A 6 0.80 -5.82 -19.73
CA PHE A 6 -0.59 -5.39 -19.62
C PHE A 6 -0.71 -3.92 -20.04
N LYS A 7 -1.26 -3.68 -21.24
CA LYS A 7 -1.41 -2.35 -21.80
C LYS A 7 -2.83 -1.82 -21.61
N PRO A 8 -2.99 -0.53 -21.26
CA PRO A 8 -4.31 0.07 -21.20
C PRO A 8 -4.83 0.29 -22.62
N PHE A 9 -6.09 -0.05 -22.86
CA PHE A 9 -6.71 0.06 -24.18
C PHE A 9 -7.36 1.43 -24.41
N ALA A 10 -7.23 1.93 -25.63
CA ALA A 10 -7.91 3.12 -26.12
C ALA A 10 -7.68 4.39 -25.28
N THR A 11 -6.49 4.66 -24.72
CA THR A 11 -6.26 5.82 -23.80
C THR A 11 -5.94 7.16 -24.49
N ALA A 12 -5.78 7.18 -25.81
CA ALA A 12 -5.45 8.40 -26.56
C ALA A 12 -6.57 9.45 -26.50
N ALA A 13 -6.22 10.73 -26.69
CA ALA A 13 -7.13 11.87 -26.62
C ALA A 13 -8.35 11.75 -27.55
N ASN A 14 -8.17 11.18 -28.74
CA ASN A 14 -9.23 11.02 -29.76
C ASN A 14 -9.73 9.58 -29.90
N ALA A 15 -9.52 8.74 -28.88
CA ALA A 15 -9.99 7.37 -28.94
C ALA A 15 -11.52 7.31 -28.93
N ASN A 16 -12.09 6.41 -29.75
CA ASN A 16 -13.53 6.19 -29.88
C ASN A 16 -14.11 5.59 -28.60
N VAL A 17 -14.44 6.43 -27.62
CA VAL A 17 -15.10 6.04 -26.37
C VAL A 17 -16.25 6.98 -26.05
N THR A 18 -17.24 6.44 -25.35
CA THR A 18 -18.35 7.24 -24.79
C THR A 18 -17.81 8.23 -23.74
N ALA A 19 -18.33 9.46 -23.75
CA ALA A 19 -17.99 10.47 -22.75
C ALA A 19 -18.36 9.98 -21.34
N GLN A 20 -17.68 10.49 -20.31
CA GLN A 20 -17.90 9.99 -18.94
C GLN A 20 -19.35 10.21 -18.47
N ALA A 21 -19.91 11.40 -18.68
CA ALA A 21 -21.28 11.71 -18.29
C ALA A 21 -22.31 10.79 -18.97
N ASP A 22 -22.15 10.56 -20.28
CA ASP A 22 -23.04 9.67 -21.04
C ASP A 22 -22.89 8.20 -20.64
N TRP A 23 -21.67 7.79 -20.26
CA TRP A 23 -21.40 6.45 -19.76
C TRP A 23 -22.08 6.21 -18.41
N GLU A 24 -21.94 7.13 -17.46
CA GLU A 24 -22.56 7.06 -16.13
C GLU A 24 -24.10 7.05 -16.19
N ALA A 25 -24.68 7.72 -17.18
CA ALA A 25 -26.11 7.73 -17.43
C ALA A 25 -26.63 6.48 -18.16
N LEU A 26 -25.74 5.60 -18.67
CA LEU A 26 -26.13 4.49 -19.51
C LEU A 26 -26.77 3.36 -18.69
N PRO A 27 -28.03 2.96 -18.96
CA PRO A 27 -28.69 1.87 -18.21
C PRO A 27 -27.94 0.53 -18.27
N ALA A 28 -27.17 0.31 -19.35
CA ALA A 28 -26.34 -0.88 -19.54
C ALA A 28 -25.21 -1.03 -18.51
N LEU A 29 -24.88 0.01 -17.73
CA LEU A 29 -23.99 -0.14 -16.57
C LEU A 29 -24.54 -1.12 -15.54
N LEU A 30 -25.87 -1.16 -15.38
CA LEU A 30 -26.53 -2.03 -14.42
C LEU A 30 -26.86 -3.40 -15.02
N SER A 31 -27.43 -3.43 -16.23
CA SER A 31 -27.98 -4.64 -16.84
C SER A 31 -27.08 -5.28 -17.90
N GLY A 32 -25.96 -4.65 -18.25
CA GLY A 32 -25.18 -5.00 -19.43
C GLY A 32 -25.92 -4.72 -20.74
N PHE A 33 -25.30 -5.06 -21.87
CA PHE A 33 -25.96 -5.01 -23.17
C PHE A 33 -26.82 -6.27 -23.37
N THR A 34 -28.14 -6.11 -23.26
CA THR A 34 -29.08 -7.25 -23.26
C THR A 34 -29.69 -7.57 -24.63
N ALA A 35 -29.89 -6.55 -25.47
CA ALA A 35 -30.44 -6.71 -26.82
C ALA A 35 -29.91 -5.62 -27.77
N GLY A 36 -29.90 -5.91 -29.07
CA GLY A 36 -29.38 -5.00 -30.10
C GLY A 36 -27.86 -5.02 -30.22
N LYS A 37 -27.30 -4.00 -30.89
CA LYS A 37 -25.85 -3.85 -31.09
C LYS A 37 -25.32 -2.83 -30.08
N ALA A 38 -24.33 -3.21 -29.27
CA ALA A 38 -23.60 -2.26 -28.44
C ALA A 38 -22.80 -1.30 -29.33
N SER A 39 -22.80 -0.01 -29.01
CA SER A 39 -21.95 0.95 -29.74
C SER A 39 -20.48 0.62 -29.47
N SER A 40 -19.64 0.67 -30.50
CA SER A 40 -18.19 0.47 -30.36
C SER A 40 -17.57 1.44 -29.35
N ALA A 41 -18.10 2.66 -29.25
CA ALA A 41 -17.68 3.65 -28.25
C ALA A 41 -18.00 3.22 -26.82
N GLN A 42 -19.10 2.49 -26.60
CA GLN A 42 -19.51 1.99 -25.28
C GLN A 42 -18.69 0.74 -24.91
N VAL A 43 -18.47 -0.16 -25.87
CA VAL A 43 -17.59 -1.33 -25.67
C VAL A 43 -16.16 -0.90 -25.37
N ASN A 44 -15.61 0.04 -26.14
CA ASN A 44 -14.27 0.59 -25.90
C ASN A 44 -14.17 1.28 -24.55
N LYS A 45 -15.24 1.94 -24.08
CA LYS A 45 -15.29 2.55 -22.75
C LYS A 45 -15.17 1.51 -21.65
N ALA A 46 -15.94 0.42 -21.74
CA ALA A 46 -15.85 -0.71 -20.80
C ALA A 46 -14.45 -1.34 -20.80
N LEU A 47 -13.91 -1.65 -21.98
CA LEU A 47 -12.57 -2.22 -22.14
C LEU A 47 -11.48 -1.29 -21.61
N ARG A 48 -11.57 0.02 -21.87
CA ARG A 48 -10.64 1.02 -21.33
C ARG A 48 -10.65 1.02 -19.81
N GLN A 49 -11.83 1.04 -19.16
CA GLN A 49 -11.89 1.08 -17.69
C GLN A 49 -11.22 -0.16 -17.06
N ALA A 50 -11.48 -1.35 -17.59
CA ALA A 50 -10.87 -2.58 -17.09
C ALA A 50 -9.35 -2.63 -17.35
N SER A 51 -8.93 -2.42 -18.61
CA SER A 51 -7.52 -2.50 -19.01
C SER A 51 -6.66 -1.39 -18.39
N PHE A 52 -7.22 -0.21 -18.13
CA PHE A 52 -6.50 0.89 -17.46
C PHE A 52 -6.10 0.51 -16.05
N ILE A 53 -7.02 -0.05 -15.26
CA ILE A 53 -6.73 -0.50 -13.89
C ILE A 53 -5.75 -1.69 -13.91
N ALA A 54 -5.95 -2.65 -14.80
CA ALA A 54 -5.05 -3.80 -14.95
C ALA A 54 -3.62 -3.38 -15.26
N ALA A 55 -3.43 -2.49 -16.25
CA ALA A 55 -2.12 -1.98 -16.62
C ALA A 55 -1.46 -1.17 -15.49
N ALA A 56 -2.22 -0.39 -14.73
CA ALA A 56 -1.71 0.37 -13.60
C ALA A 56 -1.20 -0.56 -12.47
N LEU A 57 -1.98 -1.59 -12.13
CA LEU A 57 -1.59 -2.60 -11.14
C LEU A 57 -0.35 -3.38 -11.60
N ALA A 58 -0.32 -3.83 -12.86
CA ALA A 58 0.82 -4.54 -13.42
C ALA A 58 2.08 -3.66 -13.45
N GLN A 59 1.95 -2.38 -13.79
CA GLN A 59 3.07 -1.43 -13.77
C GLN A 59 3.60 -1.19 -12.34
N TYR A 60 2.70 -1.03 -11.37
CA TYR A 60 3.08 -0.92 -9.96
C TYR A 60 3.85 -2.17 -9.51
N THR A 61 3.31 -3.35 -9.81
CA THR A 61 3.95 -4.63 -9.48
C THR A 61 5.33 -4.75 -10.11
N ALA A 62 5.49 -4.44 -11.40
CA ALA A 62 6.78 -4.48 -12.09
C ALA A 62 7.79 -3.52 -11.43
N ASN A 63 7.38 -2.28 -11.16
CA ASN A 63 8.24 -1.25 -10.59
C ASN A 63 8.74 -1.63 -9.18
N LYS A 64 7.86 -2.15 -8.33
CA LYS A 64 8.17 -2.40 -6.91
C LYS A 64 8.80 -3.76 -6.67
N SER A 65 8.32 -4.80 -7.36
CA SER A 65 8.93 -6.13 -7.27
C SER A 65 10.30 -6.17 -7.95
N GLY A 66 10.52 -5.35 -8.99
CA GLY A 66 11.69 -5.41 -9.85
C GLY A 66 11.68 -6.58 -10.83
N GLN A 67 10.54 -7.26 -10.99
CA GLN A 67 10.35 -8.43 -11.84
C GLN A 67 9.42 -8.13 -13.01
N ASP A 68 9.65 -8.80 -14.14
CA ASP A 68 8.78 -8.66 -15.31
C ASP A 68 7.37 -9.20 -15.02
N VAL A 69 6.36 -8.44 -15.46
CA VAL A 69 4.96 -8.81 -15.41
C VAL A 69 4.50 -9.07 -16.86
N LEU A 70 4.52 -10.35 -17.25
CA LEU A 70 4.27 -10.83 -18.60
C LEU A 70 2.82 -11.30 -18.76
N ASP A 71 2.28 -11.21 -19.97
CA ASP A 71 0.97 -11.79 -20.33
C ASP A 71 1.14 -13.26 -20.77
N ASP A 72 1.57 -14.10 -19.83
CA ASP A 72 1.92 -15.52 -20.05
C ASP A 72 0.88 -16.49 -19.46
N GLY A 73 -0.20 -15.97 -18.87
CA GLY A 73 -1.23 -16.75 -18.21
C GLY A 73 -0.87 -17.27 -16.82
N ASP A 74 0.30 -16.95 -16.26
CA ASP A 74 0.71 -17.37 -14.90
C ASP A 74 0.12 -16.46 -13.81
N LEU A 75 -1.13 -16.74 -13.45
CA LEU A 75 -1.83 -15.99 -12.40
C LEU A 75 -1.13 -16.10 -11.04
N ASN A 76 -0.60 -17.27 -10.68
CA ASN A 76 0.06 -17.47 -9.39
C ASN A 76 1.39 -16.72 -9.34
N GLY A 77 2.15 -16.72 -10.43
CA GLY A 77 3.36 -15.91 -10.60
C GLY A 77 3.06 -14.41 -10.48
N PHE A 78 1.97 -13.94 -11.10
CA PHE A 78 1.54 -12.55 -10.93
C PHE A 78 1.22 -12.20 -9.46
N ILE A 79 0.47 -13.06 -8.75
CA ILE A 79 0.14 -12.87 -7.33
C ILE A 79 1.41 -12.83 -6.47
N SER A 80 2.39 -13.71 -6.73
CA SER A 80 3.67 -13.72 -6.00
C SER A 80 4.47 -12.42 -6.22
N LYS A 81 4.56 -11.96 -7.46
CA LYS A 81 5.20 -10.67 -7.80
C LYS A 81 4.49 -9.50 -7.11
N MET A 82 3.16 -9.51 -7.07
CA MET A 82 2.36 -8.50 -6.39
C MET A 82 2.61 -8.49 -4.87
N GLY A 83 2.70 -9.66 -4.24
CA GLY A 83 3.09 -9.77 -2.82
C GLY A 83 4.48 -9.20 -2.55
N THR A 84 5.44 -9.48 -3.43
CA THR A 84 6.79 -8.90 -3.36
C THR A 84 6.77 -7.38 -3.50
N ALA A 85 5.95 -6.86 -4.43
CA ALA A 85 5.77 -5.43 -4.64
C ALA A 85 5.18 -4.73 -3.41
N PHE A 86 4.12 -5.29 -2.82
CA PHE A 86 3.53 -4.73 -1.60
C PHE A 86 4.50 -4.77 -0.42
N GLY A 87 5.29 -5.83 -0.26
CA GLY A 87 6.30 -5.92 0.79
C GLY A 87 7.45 -4.90 0.71
N LYS A 88 7.54 -4.09 -0.37
CA LYS A 88 8.50 -2.98 -0.45
C LYS A 88 7.98 -1.68 0.18
N ASP A 89 6.68 -1.41 0.03
CA ASP A 89 6.07 -0.15 0.46
C ASP A 89 5.23 -0.31 1.73
N PHE A 90 4.77 -1.53 2.01
CA PHE A 90 3.89 -1.84 3.13
C PHE A 90 4.52 -2.89 4.03
N GLN A 91 4.32 -2.71 5.33
CA GLN A 91 4.58 -3.73 6.31
C GLN A 91 3.41 -4.71 6.38
N ALA A 92 3.69 -6.00 6.49
CA ALA A 92 2.65 -6.99 6.71
C ALA A 92 1.91 -6.69 8.02
N LEU A 93 0.62 -7.02 8.06
CA LEU A 93 -0.16 -6.89 9.29
C LEU A 93 0.50 -7.73 10.39
N ASP A 94 0.87 -7.05 11.46
CA ASP A 94 1.55 -7.63 12.60
C ASP A 94 0.89 -7.10 13.89
N ALA A 95 0.54 -8.01 14.79
CA ALA A 95 -0.23 -7.69 15.97
C ALA A 95 0.59 -6.85 16.97
N THR A 96 1.89 -7.09 17.07
CA THR A 96 2.81 -6.31 17.91
C THR A 96 2.94 -4.88 17.37
N LEU A 97 3.10 -4.70 16.06
CA LEU A 97 3.15 -3.36 15.46
C LEU A 97 1.82 -2.62 15.56
N THR A 98 0.71 -3.34 15.44
CA THR A 98 -0.63 -2.79 15.65
C THR A 98 -0.79 -2.29 17.08
N ALA A 99 -0.31 -3.05 18.07
CA ALA A 99 -0.33 -2.65 19.47
C ALA A 99 0.50 -1.40 19.73
N LEU A 100 1.70 -1.30 19.15
CA LEU A 100 2.56 -0.13 19.25
C LEU A 100 1.96 1.10 18.54
N ALA A 101 1.44 0.93 17.33
CA ALA A 101 0.82 2.00 16.55
C ALA A 101 -0.46 2.55 17.20
N GLY A 102 -1.12 1.76 18.04
CA GLY A 102 -2.30 2.16 18.81
C GLY A 102 -2.01 3.01 20.05
N LEU A 103 -0.75 3.18 20.46
CA LEU A 103 -0.40 4.01 21.62
C LEU A 103 -0.57 5.50 21.31
N ALA A 104 -1.15 6.26 22.24
CA ALA A 104 -1.22 7.71 22.12
C ALA A 104 0.19 8.30 22.11
N THR A 105 0.52 9.13 21.12
CA THR A 105 1.82 9.79 21.05
C THR A 105 1.90 10.95 22.05
N GLY A 106 3.09 11.23 22.55
CA GLY A 106 3.31 12.31 23.51
C GLY A 106 4.78 12.48 23.88
N ALA A 107 5.13 13.68 24.34
CA ALA A 107 6.47 13.93 24.86
C ALA A 107 6.74 13.04 26.08
N ASN A 108 7.99 12.58 26.21
CA ASN A 108 8.47 11.84 27.38
C ASN A 108 7.74 10.51 27.65
N LYS A 109 7.12 9.90 26.65
CA LYS A 109 6.49 8.57 26.77
C LYS A 109 7.48 7.46 26.40
N LEU A 110 7.44 6.36 27.14
CA LEU A 110 8.14 5.13 26.84
C LEU A 110 7.13 3.99 26.61
N PRO A 111 6.99 3.49 25.37
CA PRO A 111 6.25 2.26 25.09
C PRO A 111 6.89 1.04 25.80
N TYR A 112 6.06 0.14 26.30
CA TYR A 112 6.47 -1.16 26.84
C TYR A 112 5.39 -2.22 26.61
N PHE A 113 5.78 -3.49 26.52
CA PHE A 113 4.85 -4.59 26.35
C PHE A 113 4.27 -5.04 27.69
N THR A 114 2.97 -5.34 27.73
CA THR A 114 2.25 -5.87 28.91
C THR A 114 1.90 -7.35 28.76
N GLY A 115 2.23 -7.95 27.62
CA GLY A 115 1.88 -9.30 27.22
C GLY A 115 2.20 -9.51 25.73
N ASN A 116 1.81 -10.66 25.18
CA ASN A 116 1.96 -10.93 23.75
C ASN A 116 1.03 -10.00 22.97
N ASP A 117 1.57 -9.27 21.99
CA ASP A 117 0.81 -8.32 21.15
C ASP A 117 0.00 -7.28 21.94
N THR A 118 0.42 -6.95 23.17
CA THR A 118 -0.17 -5.86 23.96
C THR A 118 0.91 -4.89 24.41
N ALA A 119 0.66 -3.59 24.19
CA ALA A 119 1.56 -2.53 24.58
C ALA A 119 0.83 -1.49 25.43
N ALA A 120 1.59 -0.87 26.33
CA ALA A 120 1.20 0.30 27.09
C ALA A 120 2.33 1.34 27.02
N GLN A 121 2.15 2.46 27.69
CA GLN A 121 3.17 3.49 27.79
C GLN A 121 3.23 4.07 29.20
N THR A 122 4.42 4.49 29.59
CA THR A 122 4.65 5.20 30.86
C THR A 122 5.35 6.53 30.61
N ASP A 123 5.21 7.46 31.54
CA ASP A 123 5.94 8.73 31.52
C ASP A 123 7.37 8.56 32.05
N LEU A 124 8.35 9.07 31.31
CA LEU A 124 9.71 9.25 31.78
C LEU A 124 9.89 10.65 32.37
N THR A 125 10.41 10.71 33.59
CA THR A 125 10.88 11.95 34.19
C THR A 125 12.13 12.48 33.46
N SER A 126 12.51 13.74 33.70
CA SER A 126 13.79 14.25 33.20
C SER A 126 14.96 13.40 33.67
N VAL A 127 14.98 13.06 34.97
CA VAL A 127 16.00 12.20 35.57
C VAL A 127 16.06 10.82 34.90
N GLY A 128 14.90 10.21 34.64
CA GLY A 128 14.84 8.92 33.96
C GLY A 128 15.47 8.97 32.56
N ARG A 129 15.20 10.05 31.80
CA ARG A 129 15.82 10.24 30.48
C ARG A 129 17.31 10.52 30.57
N ASP A 130 17.76 11.31 31.55
CA ASP A 130 19.17 11.62 31.75
C ASP A 130 20.00 10.38 32.06
N ILE A 131 19.45 9.45 32.86
CA ILE A 131 20.11 8.18 33.22
C ILE A 131 20.15 7.23 32.02
N ILE A 132 19.02 7.00 31.33
CA ILE A 132 18.95 6.08 30.17
C ILE A 132 19.85 6.57 29.02
N GLY A 133 19.99 7.90 28.86
CA GLY A 133 20.84 8.50 27.83
C GLY A 133 22.35 8.46 28.11
N LYS A 134 22.81 7.92 29.25
CA LYS A 134 24.25 7.79 29.53
C LYS A 134 24.89 6.64 28.76
N ASN A 135 26.09 6.86 28.23
CA ASN A 135 26.82 5.88 27.43
C ASN A 135 27.64 4.91 28.30
N THR A 136 28.08 5.35 29.47
CA THR A 136 28.97 4.55 30.34
C THR A 136 28.48 4.53 31.78
N ILE A 137 28.91 3.51 32.53
CA ILE A 137 28.69 3.43 33.97
C ILE A 137 29.32 4.65 34.68
N ALA A 138 30.49 5.11 34.24
CA ALA A 138 31.14 6.29 34.80
C ALA A 138 30.27 7.54 34.67
N ASP A 139 29.64 7.78 33.51
CA ASP A 139 28.74 8.91 33.31
C ASP A 139 27.48 8.84 34.20
N ILE A 140 26.98 7.63 34.45
CA ILE A 140 25.87 7.40 35.38
C ILE A 140 26.32 7.74 36.80
N LEU A 141 27.50 7.26 37.22
CA LEU A 141 28.04 7.54 38.56
C LEU A 141 28.28 9.04 38.75
N THR A 142 28.88 9.72 37.78
CA THR A 142 29.06 11.18 37.82
C THR A 142 27.73 11.92 37.88
N TYR A 143 26.72 11.50 37.11
CA TYR A 143 25.37 12.10 37.19
C TYR A 143 24.72 11.91 38.56
N LEU A 144 24.90 10.74 39.18
CA LEU A 144 24.40 10.42 40.51
C LEU A 144 25.25 11.03 41.64
N GLY A 145 26.40 11.65 41.33
CA GLY A 145 27.32 12.19 42.33
C GLY A 145 28.10 11.11 43.10
N LEU A 146 28.34 9.95 42.48
CA LEU A 146 28.95 8.77 43.07
C LEU A 146 30.37 8.46 42.54
N GLY A 147 30.92 9.27 41.65
CA GLY A 147 32.24 9.07 41.04
C GLY A 147 32.69 10.20 40.12
#